data_AF-A0A7M1PXM0-F1
#
_entry.id   AF-A0A7M1PXM0-F1
#
_cell.length_a   1.000
_cell.length_b   1.000
_cell.length_c   1.000
_cell.angle_alpha   90.00
_cell.angle_beta   90.00
_cell.angle_gamma   90.00
#
_symmetry.space_group_name_H-M   'P 1'
#
loop_
_entity.id
_entity.type
_entity.pdbx_description
1 polymer ?
#
loop_
_entity_poly.entity_id
_entity_poly.type
_entity_poly.pdbx_seq_one_letter_code
_entity_poly.pdbx_strand_id
1 'polypeptide(L)' 'MQKIILQLIKFYQKKVSPSMGAHCRFRPTCSQYAYEAISRFGLIKGGIKALWRVMRCNPLFKGGYDPVK' A
#
# COMPACT_ATOMS: atom_id res chain seq x y z
N MET A 1 -6.95 -18.04 0.67
CA MET A 1 -7.26 -16.90 1.56
C MET A 1 -6.63 -15.57 1.12
N GLN A 2 -5.38 -15.53 0.66
CA GLN A 2 -4.72 -14.27 0.22
C GLN A 2 -5.44 -13.54 -0.93
N LYS A 3 -6.04 -14.27 -1.88
CA LYS A 3 -6.73 -13.69 -3.05
C LYS A 3 -7.95 -12.82 -2.68
N ILE A 4 -8.69 -13.19 -1.64
CA ILE A 4 -9.88 -12.44 -1.18
C ILE A 4 -9.44 -11.06 -0.68
N ILE A 5 -8.35 -11.01 0.08
CA ILE A 5 -7.84 -9.76 0.64
C ILE A 5 -7.22 -8.89 -0.44
N LEU A 6 -6.50 -9.49 -1.39
CA LEU A 6 -5.98 -8.79 -2.56
C LEU A 6 -7.13 -8.23 -3.43
N GLN A 7 -8.27 -8.93 -3.54
CA GLN A 7 -9.46 -8.43 -4.22
C GLN A 7 -10.12 -7.27 -3.46
N LEU A 8 -10.22 -7.36 -2.14
CA LEU A 8 -10.69 -6.25 -1.28
C LEU A 8 -9.82 -5.01 -1.43
N ILE A 9 -8.49 -5.18 -1.42
CA ILE A 9 -7.53 -4.09 -1.63
C ILE A 9 -7.66 -3.51 -3.04
N LYS A 10 -7.82 -4.34 -4.08
CA LYS A 10 -8.08 -3.86 -5.46
C LYS A 10 -9.41 -3.11 -5.57
N PHE A 11 -10.45 -3.58 -4.89
CA PHE A 11 -11.75 -2.92 -4.88
C PHE A 11 -11.67 -1.57 -4.18
N TYR A 12 -10.96 -1.52 -3.04
CA TYR A 12 -10.65 -0.28 -2.35
C TYR A 12 -9.82 0.67 -3.22
N GLN A 13 -8.76 0.18 -3.89
CA GLN A 13 -8.00 0.99 -4.85
C GLN A 13 -8.90 1.53 -5.97
N LYS A 14 -9.76 0.70 -6.55
CA LYS A 14 -10.59 1.12 -7.69
C LYS A 14 -11.70 2.12 -7.31
N LYS A 15 -12.27 2.00 -6.10
CA LYS A 15 -13.34 2.89 -5.62
C LYS A 15 -12.84 4.12 -4.88
N VAL A 16 -11.77 3.98 -4.09
CA VAL A 16 -11.27 5.05 -3.20
C VAL A 16 -10.09 5.80 -3.81
N SER A 17 -9.19 5.13 -4.56
CA SER A 17 -8.04 5.82 -5.18
C SER A 17 -8.39 6.97 -6.13
N PRO A 18 -9.49 6.95 -6.93
CA PRO A 18 -9.83 8.12 -7.75
C PRO A 18 -10.32 9.31 -6.91
N SER A 19 -10.88 9.06 -5.72
CA SER A 19 -11.40 10.12 -4.84
C SER A 19 -10.36 10.71 -3.90
N MET A 20 -9.20 10.05 -3.73
CA MET A 20 -8.24 10.35 -2.66
C MET A 20 -6.99 11.10 -3.14
N GLY A 21 -6.89 11.44 -4.43
CA GLY A 21 -5.78 12.21 -4.99
C GLY A 21 -4.39 11.58 -4.81
N ALA A 22 -3.34 12.23 -5.32
CA ALA A 22 -1.95 11.79 -5.14
C ALA A 22 -1.39 12.18 -3.76
N HIS A 23 -2.04 11.78 -2.67
CA HIS A 23 -1.55 12.04 -1.31
C HIS A 23 -0.38 11.16 -0.89
N CYS A 24 -0.10 10.08 -1.63
CA CYS A 24 1.05 9.22 -1.37
C CYS A 24 2.35 9.92 -1.75
N ARG A 25 3.19 10.19 -0.76
CA ARG A 25 4.54 10.75 -0.94
C ARG A 25 5.57 9.74 -1.44
N PHE A 26 5.28 8.45 -1.26
CA PHE A 26 6.17 7.38 -1.71
C PHE A 26 5.71 6.81 -3.05
N ARG A 27 6.68 6.44 -3.90
CA ARG A 27 6.47 5.70 -5.15
C ARG A 27 7.05 4.28 -5.03
N PRO A 28 6.31 3.22 -5.40
CA PRO A 28 4.88 3.20 -5.71
C PRO A 28 4.02 3.58 -4.49
N THR A 29 2.73 3.89 -4.73
CA THR A 29 1.79 4.35 -3.70
C THR A 29 1.67 3.35 -2.55
N CYS A 30 1.26 3.81 -1.36
CA CYS A 30 1.13 2.94 -0.18
C CYS A 30 0.16 1.77 -0.41
N SER A 31 -0.90 1.98 -1.19
CA SER A 31 -1.85 0.93 -1.55
C SER A 31 -1.26 -0.10 -2.52
N GLN A 32 -0.46 0.34 -3.49
CA GLN A 32 0.23 -0.56 -4.42
C GLN A 32 1.36 -1.32 -3.72
N TYR A 33 2.12 -0.66 -2.85
CA TYR A 33 3.07 -1.31 -1.96
C TYR A 33 2.39 -2.35 -1.08
N ALA A 34 1.22 -2.04 -0.51
CA ALA A 34 0.46 -3.00 0.29
C ALA A 34 0.05 -4.24 -0.51
N TYR A 35 -0.40 -4.04 -1.76
CA TYR A 35 -0.76 -5.12 -2.66
C TYR A 35 0.45 -6.02 -2.97
N GLU A 36 1.59 -5.43 -3.36
CA GLU A 36 2.82 -6.17 -3.67
C GLU A 36 3.38 -6.88 -2.43
N ALA A 37 3.39 -6.21 -1.28
CA ALA A 37 3.90 -6.77 -0.03
C ALA A 37 3.06 -7.96 0.44
N ILE A 38 1.74 -7.86 0.37
CA ILE A 38 0.82 -8.96 0.73
C ILE A 38 0.90 -10.09 -0.29
N SER A 39 1.07 -9.77 -1.57
CA SER A 39 1.23 -10.76 -2.65
C SER A 39 2.53 -11.57 -2.48
N ARG A 40 3.65 -10.91 -2.14
CA ARG A 40 4.97 -11.55 -1.98
C ARG A 40 5.20 -12.20 -0.62
N PHE A 41 4.87 -11.51 0.48
CA PHE A 41 5.18 -11.96 1.85
C PHE A 41 3.98 -12.56 2.60
N GLY A 42 2.80 -12.54 1.98
CA GLY A 42 1.55 -12.95 2.60
C GLY A 42 0.92 -11.87 3.50
N LEU A 43 -0.29 -12.14 3.99
CA LEU A 43 -1.11 -11.14 4.68
C LEU A 43 -0.44 -10.56 5.91
N ILE A 44 0.16 -11.41 6.75
CA ILE A 44 0.70 -10.99 8.05
C ILE A 44 1.96 -10.16 7.85
N LYS A 45 3.01 -10.73 7.24
CA LYS A 45 4.28 -10.03 7.00
C LYS A 45 4.11 -8.85 6.03
N GLY A 46 3.35 -9.04 4.95
CA GLY A 46 3.07 -7.99 3.97
C GLY A 46 2.20 -6.87 4.54
N GLY A 47 1.19 -7.22 5.33
CA GLY A 47 0.31 -6.26 6.01
C GLY A 47 1.07 -5.41 7.03
N ILE A 48 1.95 -6.01 7.84
CA ILE A 48 2.79 -5.27 8.78
C ILE A 48 3.70 -4.27 8.04
N LYS A 49 4.38 -4.70 6.97
CA LYS A 49 5.23 -3.82 6.15
C LYS A 49 4.43 -2.67 5.52
N ALA A 50 3.24 -2.98 5.01
CA ALA A 50 2.35 -1.99 4.41
C ALA A 50 1.87 -0.96 5.45
N LEU A 51 1.40 -1.42 6.61
CA LEU A 51 0.90 -0.57 7.69
C LEU A 51 2.01 0.37 8.21
N TRP A 52 3.21 -0.18 8.41
CA TRP A 52 4.37 0.60 8.85
C TRP A 52 4.78 1.67 7.84
N ARG A 53 4.54 1.44 6.54
CA ARG A 53 4.73 2.46 5.50
C ARG A 53 3.62 3.51 5.49
N VAL A 54 2.36 3.10 5.66
CA VAL A 54 1.21 4.02 5.75
C VAL A 54 1.38 4.98 6.91
N MET A 55 1.82 4.52 8.08
CA MET A 55 2.11 5.39 9.23
C MET A 55 3.21 6.43 8.95
N ARG A 56 4.19 6.09 8.12
CA ARG A 56 5.25 7.02 7.69
C ARG A 56 4.83 7.93 6.54
N CYS A 57 3.67 7.67 5.91
CA CYS A 57 3.13 8.50 4.84
C CYS A 57 2.42 9.73 5.41
N ASN A 58 3.19 10.61 6.05
CA ASN A 58 2.73 11.85 6.67
C ASN A 58 3.50 13.06 6.10
N PRO A 59 2.99 14.29 6.30
CA PRO A 59 3.58 15.46 5.69
C PRO A 59 4.98 15.87 6.17
N LEU A 60 5.50 15.19 7.20
CA LEU A 60 6.82 15.44 7.76
C LEU A 60 7.92 14.57 7.11
N PHE A 61 7.53 13.54 6.34
CA PHE A 61 8.47 12.72 5.58
C PHE A 61 8.61 13.18 4.14
N LYS A 62 9.85 13.32 3.64
CA LYS A 62 10.16 13.75 2.26
C LYS A 62 9.55 12.86 1.17
N GLY A 63 9.12 11.64 1.51
CA GLY A 63 8.75 10.66 0.50
C GLY A 63 9.96 10.16 -0.29
N GLY A 64 9.73 9.25 -1.23
CA GLY A 64 10.81 8.66 -2.02
C GLY A 64 10.40 7.41 -2.79
N TYR A 65 11.33 6.85 -3.55
CA TYR A 65 11.13 5.59 -4.26
C TYR A 65 11.53 4.41 -3.36
N ASP A 66 10.57 3.59 -2.96
CA ASP A 66 10.82 2.42 -2.10
C ASP A 66 9.92 1.25 -2.55
N PRO A 67 10.31 0.50 -3.60
CA PRO A 67 9.55 -0.65 -4.07
C PRO A 67 9.68 -1.84 -3.11
N VAL A 68 8.71 -2.74 -3.13
CA VAL A 68 8.76 -4.00 -2.37
C VAL A 68 9.84 -4.90 -2.97
N LYS A 69 10.98 -5.04 -2.29
CA LYS A 69 12.02 -6.04 -2.63
C LYS A 69 11.63 -7.44 -2.20
#